data_AF-A0A495MD07-F1
#
_entry.id   AF-A0A495MD07-F1
#
_cell.length_a   1.000
_cell.length_b   1.000
_cell.length_c   1.000
_cell.angle_alpha   90.00
_cell.angle_beta   90.00
_cell.angle_gamma   90.00
#
_symmetry.space_group_name_H-M   'P 1'
#
loop_
_entity.id
_entity.type
_entity.pdbx_description
1 polymer ?
#
loop_
_entity_poly.entity_id
_entity_poly.type
_entity_poly.pdbx_seq_one_letter_code
_entity_poly.pdbx_strand_id
1 'polypeptide(L)'
;MKQVLLLLFFIATSYCNAQDLLAKKGTITLATNEKISFERLELVDGHFKYFEPTTGEDKKIAISTVKVIDDENHKRVFTNRNIIISTEFSQGMVIEKTKADTIASAKKPAPKKEDAKVAANGYPNGIYYTKEDFINKVPNSTAVVIPKGLVGFTKEEIVDDIPAECYFYLKNEDKKLKRVFAVCYKGHIYFQTQAILDNRNKTDRAQTNHFPNGFAKVISLGENYYYTEVSLANKWAQGFAYGSGGAVGGAIGSSLGNHKGIVWDVKNKEFNIFKNCNDYNDFIKVLYPEGVQECKNHQPDIVKVREAIEKIK
;
A
#
# COMPACT_ATOMS: atom_id res chain seq x y z
N MET A 1 49.24 40.34 47.99
CA MET A 1 48.50 39.25 47.33
C MET A 1 47.73 39.85 46.16
N LYS A 2 48.05 39.44 44.94
CA LYS A 2 47.47 39.97 43.69
C LYS A 2 46.17 39.24 43.36
N GLN A 3 45.19 40.05 42.93
CA GLN A 3 44.12 39.82 41.95
C GLN A 3 43.84 38.38 41.51
N VAL A 4 42.57 37.97 41.52
CA VAL A 4 41.79 37.68 40.30
C VAL A 4 40.30 37.91 40.63
N LEU A 5 39.70 38.96 40.07
CA LEU A 5 38.25 39.17 40.04
C LEU A 5 37.74 38.42 38.81
N LEU A 6 37.10 37.27 39.02
CA LEU A 6 36.52 36.46 37.96
C LEU A 6 35.18 37.09 37.53
N LEU A 7 35.19 37.88 36.45
CA LEU A 7 33.95 38.34 35.80
C LEU A 7 33.30 37.14 35.08
N LEU A 8 32.29 36.54 35.72
CA LEU A 8 31.37 35.61 35.07
C LEU A 8 30.40 36.42 34.19
N PHE A 9 30.69 36.45 32.89
CA PHE A 9 29.73 36.84 31.85
C PHE A 9 28.61 35.79 31.83
N PHE A 10 27.50 36.07 32.52
CA PHE A 10 26.24 35.39 32.26
C PHE A 10 25.73 35.87 30.90
N ILE A 11 26.12 35.16 29.84
CA ILE A 11 25.40 35.22 28.57
C ILE A 11 24.06 34.52 28.85
N ALA A 12 23.05 35.31 29.21
CA ALA A 12 21.68 34.89 29.10
C ALA A 12 21.42 34.67 27.60
N THR A 13 21.69 33.46 27.12
CA THR A 13 21.09 32.99 25.87
C THR A 13 19.60 32.87 26.16
N SER A 14 18.88 33.97 25.92
CA SER A 14 17.46 33.92 25.64
C SER A 14 17.32 32.99 24.44
N TYR A 15 17.07 31.71 24.71
CA TYR A 15 16.46 30.81 23.74
C TYR A 15 15.07 31.38 23.49
N CYS A 16 15.00 32.38 22.62
CA CYS A 16 13.79 32.70 21.90
C CYS A 16 13.51 31.45 21.08
N ASN A 17 12.70 30.54 21.64
CA ASN A 17 12.02 29.53 20.85
C ASN A 17 11.07 30.31 19.93
N ALA A 18 11.61 30.78 18.80
CA ALA A 18 10.80 31.12 17.65
C ALA A 18 10.16 29.79 17.22
N GLN A 19 9.02 29.46 17.81
CA GLN A 19 8.16 28.42 17.32
C GLN A 19 7.78 28.83 15.90
N ASP A 20 8.30 28.10 14.92
CA ASP A 20 8.16 28.44 13.52
C ASP A 20 6.68 28.52 13.16
N LEU A 21 6.23 29.74 12.87
CA LEU A 21 4.91 30.01 12.38
C LEU A 21 4.76 29.36 11.00
N LEU A 22 3.88 28.37 10.88
CA LEU A 22 3.65 27.63 9.64
C LEU A 22 2.89 28.46 8.60
N ALA A 23 1.91 29.26 9.04
CA ALA A 23 1.14 30.15 8.18
C ALA A 23 0.50 31.27 9.01
N LYS A 24 0.44 32.47 8.43
CA LYS A 24 -0.14 33.65 9.12
C LYS A 24 -1.66 33.57 9.20
N LYS A 25 -2.31 33.11 8.14
CA LYS A 25 -3.76 32.89 8.09
C LYS A 25 -4.08 31.88 6.98
N GLY A 26 -5.31 31.37 6.94
CA GLY A 26 -5.72 30.44 5.90
C GLY A 26 -6.92 29.59 6.30
N THR A 27 -7.00 28.39 5.74
CA THR A 27 -8.09 27.44 6.00
C THR A 27 -7.57 26.04 6.34
N ILE A 28 -8.02 25.50 7.47
CA ILE A 28 -7.89 24.09 7.82
C ILE A 28 -9.13 23.37 7.29
N THR A 29 -8.94 22.32 6.48
CA THR A 29 -10.02 21.41 6.09
C THR A 29 -9.87 20.11 6.88
N LEU A 30 -10.91 19.72 7.59
CA LEU A 30 -10.94 18.49 8.40
C LEU A 30 -11.24 17.25 7.55
N ALA A 31 -11.07 16.07 8.14
CA ALA A 31 -11.48 14.80 7.55
C ALA A 31 -12.97 14.77 7.18
N THR A 32 -13.81 15.49 7.93
CA THR A 32 -15.26 15.67 7.68
C THR A 32 -15.56 16.63 6.51
N ASN A 33 -14.53 17.26 5.92
CA ASN A 33 -14.62 18.40 4.98
C ASN A 33 -15.15 19.71 5.60
N GLU A 34 -15.32 19.76 6.92
CA GLU A 34 -15.52 21.01 7.64
C GLU A 34 -14.30 21.92 7.44
N LYS A 35 -14.55 23.22 7.28
CA LYS A 35 -13.52 24.22 7.03
C LYS A 35 -13.47 25.20 8.18
N ILE A 36 -12.27 25.41 8.70
CA ILE A 36 -12.00 26.33 9.81
C ILE A 36 -11.03 27.39 9.31
N SER A 37 -11.42 28.66 9.42
CA SER A 37 -10.52 29.78 9.17
C SER A 37 -9.58 29.92 10.36
N PHE A 38 -8.30 30.15 10.07
CA PHE A 38 -7.29 30.32 11.12
C PHE A 38 -6.47 31.58 10.91
N GLU A 39 -5.90 32.06 12.01
CA GLU A 39 -4.72 32.92 12.06
C GLU A 39 -3.66 32.28 12.94
N ARG A 40 -2.39 32.67 12.76
CA ARG A 40 -1.25 32.23 13.57
C ARG A 40 -1.15 30.70 13.75
N LEU A 41 -0.95 29.98 12.65
CA LEU A 41 -0.82 28.52 12.68
C LEU A 41 0.59 28.10 13.08
N GLU A 42 0.69 27.26 14.09
CA GLU A 42 1.91 26.65 14.59
C GLU A 42 1.72 25.13 14.72
N LEU A 43 2.80 24.36 14.62
CA LEU A 43 2.79 22.93 14.94
C LEU A 43 3.57 22.68 16.22
N VAL A 44 2.88 22.22 17.25
CA VAL A 44 3.43 21.97 18.59
C VAL A 44 2.94 20.61 19.07
N ASP A 45 3.87 19.72 19.41
CA ASP A 45 3.59 18.40 20.00
C ASP A 45 2.53 17.58 19.24
N GLY A 46 2.63 17.54 17.91
CA GLY A 46 1.70 16.77 17.07
C GLY A 46 0.30 17.38 16.93
N HIS A 47 0.13 18.64 17.34
CA HIS A 47 -1.10 19.42 17.21
C HIS A 47 -0.85 20.71 16.44
N PHE A 48 -1.80 21.09 15.60
CA PHE A 48 -1.86 22.44 15.05
C PHE A 48 -2.48 23.36 16.09
N LYS A 49 -1.72 24.34 16.54
CA LYS A 49 -2.22 25.44 17.36
C LYS A 49 -2.55 26.61 16.44
N TYR A 50 -3.70 27.24 16.62
CA TYR A 50 -4.14 28.34 15.78
C TYR A 50 -5.12 29.25 16.52
N PHE A 51 -5.22 30.51 16.11
CA PHE A 51 -6.27 31.42 16.53
C PHE A 51 -7.46 31.30 15.59
N GLU A 52 -8.66 31.11 16.14
CA GLU A 52 -9.88 31.04 15.34
C GLU A 52 -10.60 32.40 15.35
N PRO A 53 -10.60 33.17 14.23
CA PRO A 53 -11.13 34.54 14.22
C PRO A 53 -12.64 34.62 14.50
N THR A 54 -13.40 33.56 14.22
CA THR A 54 -14.85 33.50 14.42
C THR A 54 -15.22 33.40 15.91
N THR A 55 -14.38 32.75 16.72
CA THR A 55 -14.61 32.62 18.17
C THR A 55 -13.71 33.52 19.00
N GLY A 56 -12.63 34.05 18.41
CA GLY A 56 -11.68 34.93 19.09
C GLY A 56 -10.76 34.20 20.08
N GLU A 57 -10.55 32.91 19.91
CA GLU A 57 -9.82 32.05 20.86
C GLU A 57 -8.67 31.29 20.19
N ASP A 58 -7.61 31.01 20.96
CA ASP A 58 -6.56 30.07 20.57
C ASP A 58 -7.05 28.63 20.78
N LYS A 59 -7.02 27.83 19.70
CA LYS A 59 -7.44 26.43 19.69
C LYS A 59 -6.30 25.51 19.28
N LYS A 60 -6.50 24.22 19.55
CA LYS A 60 -5.58 23.15 19.15
C LYS A 60 -6.36 22.05 18.46
N ILE A 61 -5.77 21.48 17.41
CA ILE A 61 -6.33 20.36 16.68
C ILE A 61 -5.26 19.33 16.35
N ALA A 62 -5.58 18.05 16.55
CA ALA A 62 -4.65 16.96 16.27
C ALA A 62 -4.36 16.83 14.77
N ILE A 63 -3.11 16.57 14.39
CA ILE A 63 -2.72 16.33 12.98
C ILE A 63 -3.58 15.22 12.32
N SER A 64 -4.00 14.24 13.11
CA SER A 64 -4.78 13.07 12.65
C SER A 64 -6.21 13.39 12.20
N THR A 65 -6.74 14.57 12.51
CA THR A 65 -8.10 14.97 12.10
C THR A 65 -8.10 15.95 10.93
N VAL A 66 -6.95 16.56 10.64
CA VAL A 66 -6.79 17.56 9.59
C VAL A 66 -6.49 16.88 8.25
N LYS A 67 -7.34 17.12 7.25
CA LYS A 67 -7.18 16.61 5.88
C LYS A 67 -6.14 17.42 5.11
N VAL A 68 -6.32 18.74 5.03
CA VAL A 68 -5.41 19.68 4.34
C VAL A 68 -5.41 21.03 5.03
N ILE A 69 -4.33 21.80 4.89
CA ILE A 69 -4.25 23.20 5.29
C ILE A 69 -3.72 24.01 4.12
N ASP A 70 -4.45 25.06 3.75
CA ASP A 70 -4.08 26.03 2.73
C ASP A 70 -3.87 27.40 3.37
N ASP A 71 -2.86 28.16 2.93
CA ASP A 71 -2.63 29.54 3.36
C ASP A 71 -3.60 30.54 2.67
N GLU A 72 -3.44 31.83 2.96
CA GLU A 72 -4.26 32.88 2.33
C GLU A 72 -4.19 32.95 0.80
N ASN A 73 -3.11 32.42 0.20
CA ASN A 73 -2.89 32.41 -1.23
C ASN A 73 -3.32 31.07 -1.85
N HIS A 74 -4.06 30.24 -1.09
CA HIS A 74 -4.44 28.88 -1.46
C HIS A 74 -3.25 27.95 -1.74
N LYS A 75 -2.08 28.26 -1.18
CA LYS A 75 -0.91 27.38 -1.26
C LYS A 75 -1.01 26.33 -0.15
N ARG A 76 -0.81 25.08 -0.54
CA ARG A 76 -0.85 23.93 0.36
C ARG A 76 0.31 23.97 1.35
N VAL A 77 0.00 24.16 2.62
CA VAL A 77 0.97 24.17 3.74
C VAL A 77 1.06 22.79 4.37
N PHE A 78 -0.06 22.07 4.44
CA PHE A 78 -0.09 20.72 5.02
C PHE A 78 -1.08 19.80 4.29
N THR A 79 -0.73 18.53 4.16
CA THR A 79 -1.56 17.49 3.54
C THR A 79 -1.44 16.20 4.32
N ASN A 80 -2.56 15.73 4.89
CA ASN A 80 -2.61 14.40 5.50
C ASN A 80 -3.00 13.36 4.45
N ARG A 81 -1.98 12.76 3.83
CA ARG A 81 -2.16 11.78 2.75
C ARG A 81 -3.00 10.57 3.19
N ASN A 82 -2.94 10.15 4.45
CA ASN A 82 -3.71 9.00 4.95
C ASN A 82 -5.22 9.28 4.95
N ILE A 83 -5.64 10.49 5.35
CA ILE A 83 -7.05 10.90 5.35
C ILE A 83 -7.56 11.13 3.92
N ILE A 84 -6.75 11.72 3.05
CA ILE A 84 -7.16 11.94 1.66
C ILE A 84 -7.41 10.61 0.97
N ILE A 85 -6.51 9.63 1.15
CA ILE A 85 -6.68 8.28 0.59
C ILE A 85 -7.93 7.59 1.14
N SER A 86 -8.27 7.77 2.43
CA SER A 86 -9.48 7.18 3.02
C SER A 86 -10.77 7.91 2.62
N THR A 87 -10.74 9.23 2.43
CA THR A 87 -11.92 10.01 2.02
C THR A 87 -12.23 9.79 0.54
N GLU A 88 -11.21 9.77 -0.31
CA GLU A 88 -11.31 9.39 -1.73
C GLU A 88 -11.73 7.92 -1.89
N PHE A 89 -11.35 7.05 -0.95
CA PHE A 89 -11.84 5.67 -0.90
C PHE A 89 -13.33 5.60 -0.61
N SER A 90 -13.83 6.29 0.42
CA SER A 90 -15.26 6.33 0.73
C SER A 90 -16.08 6.95 -0.40
N GLN A 91 -15.62 8.06 -0.99
CA GLN A 91 -16.29 8.71 -2.11
C GLN A 91 -16.24 7.85 -3.38
N GLY A 92 -15.12 7.18 -3.65
CA GLY A 92 -14.98 6.23 -4.76
C GLY A 92 -15.91 5.02 -4.63
N MET A 93 -16.03 4.43 -3.43
CA MET A 93 -16.97 3.33 -3.16
C MET A 93 -18.43 3.76 -3.32
N VAL A 94 -18.79 4.97 -2.87
CA VAL A 94 -20.16 5.49 -3.05
C VAL A 94 -20.44 5.70 -4.53
N ILE A 95 -19.53 6.34 -5.29
CA ILE A 95 -19.72 6.59 -6.72
C ILE A 95 -19.81 5.29 -7.53
N GLU A 96 -19.00 4.27 -7.22
CA GLU A 96 -19.07 2.97 -7.89
C GLU A 96 -20.35 2.19 -7.54
N LYS A 97 -20.81 2.24 -6.29
CA LYS A 97 -22.11 1.67 -5.91
C LYS A 97 -23.28 2.37 -6.60
N THR A 98 -23.31 3.70 -6.59
CA THR A 98 -24.38 4.47 -7.26
C THR A 98 -24.40 4.23 -8.75
N LYS A 99 -23.24 4.09 -9.41
CA LYS A 99 -23.17 3.72 -10.83
C LYS A 99 -23.69 2.30 -11.08
N ALA A 100 -23.34 1.34 -10.22
CA ALA A 100 -23.87 -0.03 -10.32
C ALA A 100 -25.39 -0.09 -10.13
N ASP A 101 -25.93 0.67 -9.17
CA ASP A 101 -27.37 0.70 -8.87
C ASP A 101 -28.19 1.42 -9.95
N THR A 102 -27.62 2.47 -10.57
CA THR A 102 -28.27 3.19 -11.68
C THR A 102 -28.30 2.34 -12.95
N ILE A 103 -27.29 1.48 -13.17
CA ILE A 103 -27.26 0.51 -14.27
C ILE A 103 -28.24 -0.65 -14.02
N ALA A 104 -28.49 -1.01 -12.75
CA ALA A 104 -29.43 -2.08 -12.39
C ALA A 104 -30.92 -1.72 -12.58
N SER A 105 -31.28 -0.43 -12.70
CA SER A 105 -32.68 0.01 -12.86
C SER A 105 -33.13 0.30 -14.30
N ALA A 106 -32.23 0.24 -15.29
CA ALA A 106 -32.60 0.41 -16.69
C ALA A 106 -33.00 -0.95 -17.32
N LYS A 107 -34.31 -1.19 -17.38
CA LYS A 107 -34.96 -2.38 -17.95
C LYS A 107 -34.50 -2.65 -19.41
N LYS A 108 -33.62 -3.63 -19.63
CA LYS A 108 -33.41 -4.35 -20.91
C LYS A 108 -32.94 -5.79 -20.61
N PRO A 109 -33.26 -6.77 -21.47
CA PRO A 109 -33.30 -8.18 -21.09
C PRO A 109 -31.94 -8.68 -20.64
N ALA A 110 -31.97 -9.52 -19.60
CA ALA A 110 -30.80 -10.16 -19.02
C ALA A 110 -29.84 -10.64 -20.11
N PRO A 111 -28.56 -10.23 -20.08
CA PRO A 111 -27.57 -10.83 -20.96
C PRO A 111 -27.50 -12.31 -20.57
N LYS A 112 -27.58 -13.18 -21.57
CA LYS A 112 -27.39 -14.63 -21.39
C LYS A 112 -26.12 -14.83 -20.56
N LYS A 113 -26.25 -15.52 -19.43
CA LYS A 113 -25.12 -16.06 -18.68
C LYS A 113 -24.30 -16.90 -19.66
N GLU A 114 -23.20 -16.36 -20.15
CA GLU A 114 -22.12 -17.20 -20.61
C GLU A 114 -21.56 -17.83 -19.34
N ASP A 115 -21.81 -19.14 -19.17
CA ASP A 115 -21.38 -19.87 -18.00
C ASP A 115 -19.88 -19.64 -17.84
N ALA A 116 -19.49 -18.86 -16.82
CA ALA A 116 -18.10 -18.66 -16.49
C ALA A 116 -17.53 -20.05 -16.20
N LYS A 117 -16.79 -20.63 -17.16
CA LYS A 117 -16.04 -21.86 -16.96
C LYS A 117 -15.19 -21.65 -15.71
N VAL A 118 -15.61 -22.25 -14.60
CA VAL A 118 -14.83 -22.28 -13.37
C VAL A 118 -13.53 -22.95 -13.74
N ALA A 119 -12.42 -22.23 -13.62
CA ALA A 119 -11.12 -22.80 -13.92
C ALA A 119 -10.85 -23.96 -12.96
N ALA A 120 -9.96 -24.89 -13.33
CA ALA A 120 -9.64 -26.06 -12.50
C ALA A 120 -9.17 -25.70 -11.07
N ASN A 121 -8.75 -24.44 -10.86
CA ASN A 121 -8.42 -23.86 -9.57
C ASN A 121 -9.64 -23.56 -8.66
N GLY A 122 -10.88 -23.74 -9.15
CA GLY A 122 -12.11 -23.44 -8.42
C GLY A 122 -12.50 -21.95 -8.37
N TYR A 123 -11.77 -21.07 -9.07
CA TYR A 123 -12.02 -19.63 -9.12
C TYR A 123 -12.57 -19.22 -10.49
N PRO A 124 -13.75 -18.60 -10.57
CA PRO A 124 -14.22 -17.97 -11.81
C PRO A 124 -13.25 -16.90 -12.30
N ASN A 125 -13.06 -16.80 -13.62
CA ASN A 125 -12.33 -15.68 -14.22
C ASN A 125 -13.03 -14.36 -13.87
N GLY A 126 -12.24 -13.34 -13.52
CA GLY A 126 -12.78 -12.04 -13.13
C GLY A 126 -11.89 -11.29 -12.16
N ILE A 127 -12.39 -10.14 -11.72
CA ILE A 127 -11.71 -9.20 -10.82
C ILE A 127 -12.36 -9.31 -9.44
N TYR A 128 -11.52 -9.51 -8.43
CA TYR A 128 -11.91 -9.62 -7.02
C TYR A 128 -11.42 -8.36 -6.30
N TYR A 129 -12.35 -7.52 -5.85
CA TYR A 129 -12.00 -6.23 -5.29
C TYR A 129 -11.46 -6.37 -3.88
N THR A 130 -12.09 -7.23 -3.06
CA THR A 130 -11.72 -7.46 -1.66
C THR A 130 -11.24 -8.88 -1.42
N LYS A 131 -10.64 -9.11 -0.24
CA LYS A 131 -10.29 -10.47 0.19
C LYS A 131 -11.54 -11.31 0.42
N GLU A 132 -12.65 -10.70 0.87
CA GLU A 132 -13.91 -11.39 1.10
C GLU A 132 -14.50 -11.91 -0.21
N ASP A 133 -14.47 -11.10 -1.28
CA ASP A 133 -14.89 -11.52 -2.62
C ASP A 133 -14.10 -12.74 -3.10
N PHE A 134 -12.78 -12.70 -2.87
CA PHE A 134 -11.88 -13.79 -3.21
C PHE A 134 -12.15 -15.06 -2.38
N ILE A 135 -12.29 -14.93 -1.06
CA ILE A 135 -12.63 -16.07 -0.17
C ILE A 135 -13.95 -16.71 -0.59
N ASN A 136 -14.94 -15.90 -0.96
CA ASN A 136 -16.25 -16.37 -1.40
C ASN A 136 -16.25 -16.88 -2.86
N LYS A 137 -15.15 -16.72 -3.59
CA LYS A 137 -15.00 -17.12 -5.01
C LYS A 137 -16.01 -16.45 -5.93
N VAL A 138 -16.42 -15.23 -5.59
CA VAL A 138 -17.36 -14.42 -6.39
C VAL A 138 -16.64 -13.19 -6.91
N PRO A 139 -16.31 -13.12 -8.22
CA PRO A 139 -15.73 -11.91 -8.78
C PRO A 139 -16.75 -10.78 -8.80
N ASN A 140 -16.31 -9.56 -8.48
CA ASN A 140 -17.14 -8.36 -8.53
C ASN A 140 -17.38 -7.89 -9.97
N SER A 141 -16.48 -8.26 -10.88
CA SER A 141 -16.55 -7.88 -12.29
C SER A 141 -15.95 -8.97 -13.17
N THR A 142 -16.59 -9.22 -14.31
CA THR A 142 -16.09 -10.10 -15.40
C THR A 142 -15.56 -9.29 -16.58
N ALA A 143 -15.32 -7.98 -16.39
CA ALA A 143 -14.76 -7.13 -17.42
C ALA A 143 -13.45 -7.69 -17.97
N VAL A 144 -13.28 -7.61 -19.29
CA VAL A 144 -12.09 -8.14 -19.97
C VAL A 144 -10.87 -7.32 -19.59
N VAL A 145 -9.85 -8.01 -19.07
CA VAL A 145 -8.56 -7.43 -18.71
C VAL A 145 -7.46 -7.91 -19.66
N ILE A 146 -6.47 -7.06 -19.87
CA ILE A 146 -5.28 -7.35 -20.67
C ILE A 146 -4.02 -7.15 -19.81
N PRO A 147 -3.06 -8.09 -19.83
CA PRO A 147 -1.79 -7.94 -19.14
C PRO A 147 -0.84 -7.04 -19.93
N LYS A 148 -0.12 -6.17 -19.22
CA LYS A 148 0.93 -5.28 -19.75
C LYS A 148 2.16 -5.35 -18.86
N GLY A 149 3.36 -5.15 -19.42
CA GLY A 149 4.63 -5.25 -18.69
C GLY A 149 4.75 -4.27 -17.51
N LEU A 150 5.52 -4.65 -16.48
CA LEU A 150 5.79 -3.79 -15.31
C LEU A 150 6.77 -2.65 -15.60
N VAL A 151 7.69 -2.88 -16.53
CA VAL A 151 8.82 -2.00 -16.88
C VAL A 151 8.80 -1.74 -18.38
N GLY A 152 9.27 -0.56 -18.79
CA GLY A 152 9.25 -0.11 -20.18
C GLY A 152 8.33 1.08 -20.38
N PHE A 153 8.71 1.99 -21.28
CA PHE A 153 7.90 3.15 -21.65
C PHE A 153 6.69 2.75 -22.50
N THR A 154 6.83 1.70 -23.29
CA THR A 154 5.76 1.07 -24.07
C THR A 154 5.02 0.04 -23.23
N LYS A 155 3.70 0.24 -23.07
CA LYS A 155 2.82 -0.66 -22.32
C LYS A 155 1.95 -1.45 -23.28
N GLU A 156 2.62 -2.22 -24.13
CA GLU A 156 1.94 -3.11 -25.07
C GLU A 156 1.28 -4.27 -24.32
N GLU A 157 0.21 -4.80 -24.91
CA GLU A 157 -0.46 -6.00 -24.41
C GLU A 157 0.46 -7.21 -24.61
N ILE A 158 0.54 -8.05 -23.57
CA ILE A 158 1.20 -9.35 -23.65
C ILE A 158 0.16 -10.36 -24.14
N VAL A 159 0.18 -10.68 -25.43
CA VAL A 159 -0.89 -11.45 -26.10
C VAL A 159 -0.67 -12.97 -25.99
N ASP A 160 0.58 -13.42 -26.15
CA ASP A 160 0.93 -14.83 -26.36
C ASP A 160 1.56 -15.53 -25.14
N ASP A 161 1.47 -14.92 -23.96
CA ASP A 161 2.06 -15.47 -22.73
C ASP A 161 1.17 -15.25 -21.50
N ILE A 162 1.40 -16.05 -20.45
CA ILE A 162 0.83 -15.90 -19.11
C ILE A 162 1.94 -15.36 -18.18
N PRO A 163 2.10 -14.03 -18.11
CA PRO A 163 3.24 -13.43 -17.44
C PRO A 163 3.25 -13.78 -15.94
N ALA A 164 4.45 -13.97 -15.39
CA ALA A 164 4.62 -14.19 -13.95
C ALA A 164 4.25 -12.93 -13.15
N GLU A 165 4.61 -11.75 -13.66
CA GLU A 165 4.25 -10.46 -13.08
C GLU A 165 3.80 -9.48 -14.17
N CYS A 166 2.76 -8.70 -13.92
CA CYS A 166 2.22 -7.73 -14.90
C CYS A 166 1.36 -6.65 -14.25
N TYR A 167 1.00 -5.63 -15.03
CA TYR A 167 -0.17 -4.80 -14.75
C TYR A 167 -1.38 -5.33 -15.52
N PHE A 168 -2.55 -5.37 -14.88
CA PHE A 168 -3.80 -5.56 -15.60
C PHE A 168 -4.46 -4.23 -15.96
N TYR A 169 -4.99 -4.17 -17.17
CA TYR A 169 -5.73 -3.02 -17.71
C TYR A 169 -7.11 -3.47 -18.18
N LEU A 170 -8.14 -2.65 -17.97
CA LEU A 170 -9.45 -2.87 -18.59
C LEU A 170 -9.34 -2.62 -20.10
N LYS A 171 -9.65 -3.65 -20.91
CA LYS A 171 -9.42 -3.62 -22.36
C LYS A 171 -10.11 -2.44 -23.06
N ASN A 172 -11.34 -2.13 -22.64
CA ASN A 172 -12.16 -1.12 -23.31
C ASN A 172 -11.91 0.32 -22.82
N GLU A 173 -11.15 0.49 -21.73
CA GLU A 173 -10.94 1.80 -21.10
C GLU A 173 -9.47 2.23 -21.10
N ASP A 174 -8.55 1.34 -21.52
CA ASP A 174 -7.10 1.45 -21.31
C ASP A 174 -6.73 1.90 -19.88
N LYS A 175 -7.54 1.47 -18.91
CA LYS A 175 -7.44 1.89 -17.52
C LYS A 175 -6.76 0.79 -16.70
N LYS A 176 -5.62 1.13 -16.11
CA LYS A 176 -4.90 0.24 -15.18
C LYS A 176 -5.77 -0.08 -13.96
N LEU A 177 -5.86 -1.37 -13.61
CA LEU A 177 -6.45 -1.80 -12.36
C LEU A 177 -5.59 -1.36 -11.18
N LYS A 178 -6.25 -0.81 -10.17
CA LYS A 178 -5.65 -0.34 -8.93
C LYS A 178 -6.56 -0.74 -7.78
N ARG A 179 -5.99 -1.03 -6.61
CA ARG A 179 -6.72 -1.31 -5.36
C ARG A 179 -7.72 -2.47 -5.50
N VAL A 180 -7.29 -3.56 -6.12
CA VAL A 180 -8.06 -4.82 -6.21
C VAL A 180 -7.29 -5.91 -5.50
N PHE A 181 -7.98 -6.88 -4.90
CA PHE A 181 -7.34 -7.95 -4.18
C PHE A 181 -6.66 -8.95 -5.13
N ALA A 182 -7.43 -9.45 -6.10
CA ALA A 182 -6.95 -10.46 -7.03
C ALA A 182 -7.60 -10.34 -8.41
N VAL A 183 -6.98 -10.96 -9.41
CA VAL A 183 -7.54 -11.21 -10.73
C VAL A 183 -7.39 -12.69 -11.04
N CYS A 184 -8.47 -13.34 -11.45
CA CYS A 184 -8.40 -14.66 -12.09
C CYS A 184 -8.45 -14.42 -13.60
N TYR A 185 -7.31 -14.62 -14.27
CA TYR A 185 -7.12 -14.39 -15.69
C TYR A 185 -6.74 -15.69 -16.39
N LYS A 186 -7.56 -16.11 -17.36
CA LYS A 186 -7.36 -17.37 -18.10
C LYS A 186 -7.11 -18.58 -17.18
N GLY A 187 -7.78 -18.63 -16.03
CA GLY A 187 -7.63 -19.69 -15.03
C GLY A 187 -6.40 -19.62 -14.14
N HIS A 188 -5.64 -18.53 -14.20
CA HIS A 188 -4.53 -18.26 -13.29
C HIS A 188 -4.90 -17.15 -12.30
N ILE A 189 -4.59 -17.37 -11.02
CA ILE A 189 -4.82 -16.38 -9.97
C ILE A 189 -3.62 -15.45 -9.90
N TYR A 190 -3.90 -14.17 -9.76
CA TYR A 190 -2.93 -13.13 -9.56
C TYR A 190 -3.31 -12.29 -8.34
N PHE A 191 -2.36 -12.03 -7.45
CA PHE A 191 -2.54 -11.10 -6.34
C PHE A 191 -1.92 -9.76 -6.66
N GLN A 192 -2.62 -8.66 -6.33
CA GLN A 192 -2.02 -7.34 -6.44
C GLN A 192 -1.00 -7.14 -5.30
N THR A 193 0.18 -6.60 -5.62
CA THR A 193 1.22 -6.30 -4.63
C THR A 193 0.69 -5.46 -3.47
N GLN A 194 -0.09 -4.41 -3.73
CA GLN A 194 -0.67 -3.58 -2.68
C GLN A 194 -1.63 -4.39 -1.80
N ALA A 195 -2.43 -5.30 -2.38
CA ALA A 195 -3.32 -6.16 -1.60
C ALA A 195 -2.58 -7.15 -0.72
N ILE A 196 -1.45 -7.69 -1.21
CA ILE A 196 -0.52 -8.50 -0.39
C ILE A 196 -0.05 -7.69 0.81
N LEU A 197 0.42 -6.46 0.56
CA LEU A 197 0.89 -5.61 1.64
C LEU A 197 -0.26 -5.27 2.61
N ASP A 198 -1.42 -4.87 2.14
CA ASP A 198 -2.53 -4.43 3.01
C ASP A 198 -3.11 -5.56 3.87
N ASN A 199 -2.98 -6.82 3.43
CA ASN A 199 -3.55 -7.99 4.10
C ASN A 199 -2.49 -8.95 4.66
N ARG A 200 -1.27 -8.47 4.90
CA ARG A 200 -0.18 -9.28 5.48
C ARG A 200 -0.32 -9.48 6.98
N ASN A 201 0.30 -10.54 7.49
CA ASN A 201 0.48 -10.77 8.92
C ASN A 201 1.11 -9.55 9.59
N LYS A 202 0.66 -9.23 10.81
CA LYS A 202 1.10 -8.05 11.55
C LYS A 202 2.60 -8.05 11.88
N THR A 203 3.26 -9.20 11.93
CA THR A 203 4.71 -9.31 12.16
C THR A 203 5.52 -9.04 10.87
N ASP A 204 4.87 -9.05 9.71
CA ASP A 204 5.47 -8.80 8.39
C ASP A 204 5.38 -7.34 7.95
N ARG A 205 5.36 -6.43 8.92
CA ARG A 205 5.37 -4.98 8.67
C ARG A 205 6.71 -4.53 8.05
N ALA A 206 6.72 -3.28 7.59
CA ALA A 206 7.89 -2.63 6.99
C ALA A 206 8.38 -3.23 5.66
N GLN A 207 7.49 -3.81 4.85
CA GLN A 207 7.76 -4.14 3.44
C GLN A 207 7.12 -3.09 2.51
N THR A 208 7.73 -2.87 1.35
CA THR A 208 7.29 -1.94 0.29
C THR A 208 7.71 -2.48 -1.08
N ASN A 209 7.19 -1.88 -2.16
CA ASN A 209 7.54 -2.19 -3.55
C ASN A 209 7.50 -0.92 -4.41
N HIS A 210 8.28 -0.88 -5.48
CA HIS A 210 8.22 0.11 -6.55
C HIS A 210 6.94 0.03 -7.40
N PHE A 211 6.32 -1.16 -7.48
CA PHE A 211 5.15 -1.45 -8.32
C PHE A 211 3.93 -1.91 -7.50
N PRO A 212 3.34 -1.05 -6.64
CA PRO A 212 2.24 -1.46 -5.76
C PRO A 212 0.98 -1.93 -6.51
N ASN A 213 0.75 -1.42 -7.73
CA ASN A 213 -0.38 -1.86 -8.57
C ASN A 213 -0.05 -3.07 -9.46
N GLY A 214 1.18 -3.60 -9.35
CA GLY A 214 1.60 -4.80 -10.07
C GLY A 214 0.89 -6.02 -9.51
N PHE A 215 0.83 -7.06 -10.32
CA PHE A 215 0.21 -8.33 -10.00
C PHE A 215 1.22 -9.43 -10.16
N ALA A 216 1.24 -10.37 -9.22
CA ALA A 216 2.07 -11.57 -9.28
C ALA A 216 1.19 -12.81 -9.34
N LYS A 217 1.57 -13.73 -10.24
CA LYS A 217 0.89 -14.99 -10.46
C LYS A 217 1.08 -15.91 -9.26
N VAL A 218 0.03 -16.62 -8.88
CA VAL A 218 0.12 -17.76 -7.95
C VAL A 218 0.84 -18.90 -8.67
N ILE A 219 1.97 -19.33 -8.10
CA ILE A 219 2.83 -20.38 -8.63
C ILE A 219 2.32 -21.75 -8.15
N SER A 220 1.92 -21.83 -6.88
CA SER A 220 1.38 -23.05 -6.28
C SER A 220 0.05 -22.77 -5.59
N LEU A 221 -0.92 -23.66 -5.83
CA LEU A 221 -2.25 -23.62 -5.25
C LEU A 221 -2.49 -24.94 -4.52
N GLY A 222 -2.75 -24.87 -3.22
CA GLY A 222 -3.19 -26.00 -2.40
C GLY A 222 -4.42 -25.68 -1.57
N GLU A 223 -4.78 -26.55 -0.63
CA GLU A 223 -5.94 -26.35 0.24
C GLU A 223 -5.64 -25.35 1.37
N ASN A 224 -4.39 -25.34 1.85
CA ASN A 224 -3.95 -24.53 2.99
C ASN A 224 -3.27 -23.25 2.55
N TYR A 225 -2.44 -23.32 1.50
CA TYR A 225 -1.56 -22.21 1.11
C TYR A 225 -1.57 -21.94 -0.39
N TYR A 226 -1.67 -20.66 -0.77
CA TYR A 226 -1.42 -20.22 -2.15
C TYR A 226 -0.12 -19.45 -2.19
N TYR A 227 0.83 -19.91 -2.98
CA TYR A 227 2.18 -19.36 -3.01
C TYR A 227 2.41 -18.50 -4.24
N THR A 228 2.98 -17.32 -4.02
CA THR A 228 3.41 -16.38 -5.05
C THR A 228 4.75 -15.78 -4.67
N GLU A 229 5.36 -15.05 -5.59
CA GLU A 229 6.63 -14.39 -5.36
C GLU A 229 6.58 -12.97 -5.91
N VAL A 230 7.12 -12.03 -5.14
CA VAL A 230 7.12 -10.61 -5.50
C VAL A 230 8.45 -9.99 -5.09
N SER A 231 8.97 -9.07 -5.91
CA SER A 231 10.08 -8.22 -5.50
C SER A 231 9.64 -7.20 -4.45
N LEU A 232 10.10 -7.34 -3.22
CA LEU A 232 9.80 -6.44 -2.10
C LEU A 232 11.09 -5.92 -1.45
N ALA A 233 11.04 -4.69 -0.95
CA ALA A 233 12.11 -4.05 -0.19
C ALA A 233 11.66 -3.74 1.24
N ASN A 234 12.60 -3.59 2.16
CA ASN A 234 12.31 -3.02 3.47
C ASN A 234 12.00 -1.53 3.34
N LYS A 235 10.86 -1.09 3.88
CA LYS A 235 10.35 0.29 3.78
C LYS A 235 11.29 1.31 4.42
N TRP A 236 11.92 0.97 5.54
CA TRP A 236 12.85 1.86 6.24
C TRP A 236 14.19 1.96 5.53
N ALA A 237 14.75 0.81 5.12
CA ALA A 237 16.01 0.79 4.37
C ALA A 237 15.88 1.55 3.04
N GLN A 238 14.78 1.33 2.32
CA GLN A 238 14.50 2.03 1.07
C GLN A 238 14.22 3.52 1.30
N GLY A 239 13.47 3.87 2.34
CA GLY A 239 13.23 5.27 2.70
C GLY A 239 14.51 6.02 3.07
N PHE A 240 15.42 5.37 3.80
CA PHE A 240 16.74 5.92 4.15
C PHE A 240 17.62 6.09 2.90
N ALA A 241 17.66 5.10 2.01
CA ALA A 241 18.42 5.17 0.76
C ALA A 241 17.93 6.31 -0.16
N TYR A 242 16.62 6.49 -0.30
CA TYR A 242 16.10 7.64 -1.04
C TYR A 242 16.34 8.98 -0.31
N GLY A 243 16.30 8.96 1.03
CA GLY A 243 16.53 10.12 1.89
C GLY A 243 17.99 10.59 1.96
N SER A 244 18.96 9.75 1.58
CA SER A 244 20.39 10.10 1.58
C SER A 244 20.79 11.04 0.44
N GLY A 245 19.85 11.42 -0.44
CA GLY A 245 20.00 12.51 -1.42
C GLY A 245 20.66 12.12 -2.75
N GLY A 246 20.17 12.74 -3.83
CA GLY A 246 20.77 12.68 -5.16
C GLY A 246 20.57 11.37 -5.95
N ALA A 247 21.19 11.30 -7.13
CA ALA A 247 21.10 10.14 -8.02
C ALA A 247 21.66 8.85 -7.39
N VAL A 248 22.64 8.98 -6.48
CA VAL A 248 23.24 7.85 -5.74
C VAL A 248 22.24 7.22 -4.78
N GLY A 249 21.56 8.03 -3.96
CA GLY A 249 20.49 7.54 -3.08
C GLY A 249 19.33 6.93 -3.89
N GLY A 250 19.00 7.53 -5.04
CA GLY A 250 18.03 7.00 -5.99
C GLY A 250 18.35 5.60 -6.51
N ALA A 251 19.61 5.37 -6.90
CA ALA A 251 20.10 4.09 -7.42
C ALA A 251 20.17 2.99 -6.34
N ILE A 252 20.58 3.35 -5.12
CA ILE A 252 20.59 2.42 -3.99
C ILE A 252 19.15 2.06 -3.60
N GLY A 253 18.25 3.03 -3.53
CA GLY A 253 16.84 2.79 -3.21
C GLY A 253 16.13 1.87 -4.21
N SER A 254 16.51 1.92 -5.49
CA SER A 254 15.97 1.04 -6.53
C SER A 254 16.54 -0.38 -6.50
N SER A 255 17.77 -0.58 -6.00
CA SER A 255 18.43 -1.89 -5.96
C SER A 255 18.13 -2.73 -4.71
N LEU A 256 17.37 -2.20 -3.75
CA LEU A 256 17.07 -2.89 -2.47
C LEU A 256 15.91 -3.92 -2.54
N GLY A 257 15.25 -4.04 -3.69
CA GLY A 257 14.22 -5.05 -3.91
C GLY A 257 14.83 -6.45 -3.96
N ASN A 258 14.33 -7.37 -3.13
CA ASN A 258 14.65 -8.78 -3.23
C ASN A 258 13.40 -9.55 -3.64
N HIS A 259 13.59 -10.59 -4.45
CA HIS A 259 12.51 -11.51 -4.80
C HIS A 259 12.17 -12.37 -3.58
N LYS A 260 10.94 -12.27 -3.08
CA LYS A 260 10.52 -12.93 -1.83
C LYS A 260 9.37 -13.89 -2.07
N GLY A 261 9.42 -15.02 -1.38
CA GLY A 261 8.30 -15.95 -1.28
C GLY A 261 7.20 -15.40 -0.37
N ILE A 262 5.95 -15.59 -0.79
CA ILE A 262 4.76 -15.10 -0.09
C ILE A 262 3.71 -16.21 -0.13
N VAL A 263 3.09 -16.49 1.01
CA VAL A 263 1.97 -17.43 1.11
C VAL A 263 0.71 -16.69 1.53
N TRP A 264 -0.38 -16.88 0.79
CA TRP A 264 -1.72 -16.64 1.28
C TRP A 264 -2.12 -17.83 2.15
N ASP A 265 -2.34 -17.59 3.45
CA ASP A 265 -2.86 -18.59 4.38
C ASP A 265 -4.40 -18.57 4.30
N VAL A 266 -4.97 -19.65 3.74
CA VAL A 266 -6.41 -19.75 3.50
C VAL A 266 -7.21 -19.72 4.81
N LYS A 267 -6.67 -20.33 5.87
CA LYS A 267 -7.32 -20.43 7.18
C LYS A 267 -7.29 -19.10 7.91
N ASN A 268 -6.12 -18.47 7.98
CA ASN A 268 -5.91 -17.22 8.71
C ASN A 268 -6.32 -15.97 7.88
N LYS A 269 -6.55 -16.14 6.58
CA LYS A 269 -7.02 -15.09 5.65
C LYS A 269 -6.06 -13.89 5.61
N GLU A 270 -4.77 -14.20 5.58
CA GLU A 270 -3.69 -13.21 5.55
C GLU A 270 -2.50 -13.71 4.71
N PHE A 271 -1.64 -12.77 4.31
CA PHE A 271 -0.38 -13.10 3.64
C PHE A 271 0.76 -13.19 4.65
N ASN A 272 1.56 -14.25 4.60
CA ASN A 272 2.86 -14.30 5.27
C ASN A 272 3.97 -14.05 4.25
N ILE A 273 4.90 -13.16 4.59
CA ILE A 273 5.98 -12.72 3.71
C ILE A 273 7.30 -13.22 4.30
N PHE A 274 8.05 -14.01 3.52
CA PHE A 274 9.35 -14.50 3.93
C PHE A 274 10.40 -13.39 3.75
N LYS A 275 10.45 -12.43 4.69
CA LYS A 275 11.34 -11.25 4.61
C LYS A 275 12.81 -11.67 4.61
N ASN A 276 13.13 -12.76 5.30
CA ASN A 276 14.43 -13.39 5.36
C ASN A 276 14.27 -14.90 5.64
N CYS A 277 15.38 -15.62 5.67
CA CYS A 277 15.41 -17.06 5.88
C CYS A 277 14.87 -17.47 7.27
N ASN A 278 15.07 -16.66 8.31
CA ASN A 278 14.54 -16.95 9.64
C ASN A 278 13.00 -16.88 9.64
N ASP A 279 12.40 -15.87 9.00
CA ASP A 279 10.94 -15.78 8.89
C ASP A 279 10.36 -17.00 8.13
N TYR A 280 11.02 -17.44 7.05
CA TYR A 280 10.65 -18.68 6.36
C TYR A 280 10.79 -19.90 7.28
N ASN A 281 11.91 -20.04 8.00
CA ASN A 281 12.14 -21.16 8.91
C ASN A 281 11.12 -21.18 10.04
N ASP A 282 10.73 -20.02 10.58
CA ASP A 282 9.70 -19.91 11.61
C ASP A 282 8.33 -20.38 11.11
N PHE A 283 8.01 -20.10 9.84
CA PHE A 283 6.81 -20.59 9.19
C PHE A 283 6.87 -22.10 8.92
N ILE A 284 7.95 -22.60 8.29
CA ILE A 284 8.00 -23.99 7.81
C ILE A 284 8.27 -25.00 8.92
N LYS A 285 8.98 -24.64 10.00
CA LYS A 285 9.42 -25.59 11.04
C LYS A 285 8.27 -26.33 11.74
N VAL A 286 7.09 -25.72 11.81
CA VAL A 286 5.91 -26.33 12.46
C VAL A 286 5.08 -27.17 11.47
N LEU A 287 5.29 -27.00 10.17
CA LEU A 287 4.51 -27.64 9.10
C LEU A 287 5.30 -28.77 8.44
N TYR A 288 6.57 -28.53 8.16
CA TYR A 288 7.50 -29.47 7.54
C TYR A 288 8.93 -29.20 8.04
N PRO A 289 9.33 -29.78 9.20
CA PRO A 289 10.63 -29.51 9.83
C PRO A 289 11.84 -29.78 8.92
N GLU A 290 11.76 -30.77 8.03
CA GLU A 290 12.80 -31.08 7.04
C GLU A 290 12.99 -29.96 6.00
N GLY A 291 12.00 -29.09 5.82
CA GLY A 291 12.05 -27.94 4.92
C GLY A 291 12.83 -26.74 5.47
N VAL A 292 13.31 -26.80 6.71
CA VAL A 292 14.13 -25.76 7.35
C VAL A 292 15.47 -25.63 6.60
N GLN A 293 15.86 -24.39 6.31
CA GLN A 293 17.08 -24.10 5.58
C GLN A 293 18.18 -23.53 6.47
N GLU A 294 19.45 -23.74 6.08
CA GLU A 294 20.59 -23.08 6.70
C GLU A 294 20.66 -21.62 6.23
N CYS A 295 20.40 -20.65 7.12
CA CYS A 295 20.28 -19.23 6.80
C CYS A 295 21.61 -18.51 6.54
N LYS A 296 22.44 -19.04 5.64
CA LYS A 296 23.78 -18.53 5.34
C LYS A 296 23.78 -17.13 4.72
N ASN A 297 22.81 -16.82 3.86
CA ASN A 297 22.81 -15.60 3.02
C ASN A 297 21.70 -14.60 3.36
N HIS A 298 21.18 -14.61 4.59
CA HIS A 298 20.03 -13.81 5.05
C HIS A 298 18.70 -14.09 4.32
N GLN A 299 18.66 -14.23 3.00
CA GLN A 299 17.49 -14.69 2.23
C GLN A 299 17.44 -16.22 2.15
N PRO A 300 16.24 -16.83 2.12
CA PRO A 300 16.11 -18.27 1.87
C PRO A 300 16.43 -18.58 0.40
N ASP A 301 16.83 -19.83 0.14
CA ASP A 301 16.89 -20.36 -1.22
C ASP A 301 15.46 -20.57 -1.74
N ILE A 302 15.06 -19.75 -2.71
CA ILE A 302 13.70 -19.71 -3.23
C ILE A 302 13.28 -21.02 -3.91
N VAL A 303 14.23 -21.78 -4.48
CA VAL A 303 13.93 -23.08 -5.11
C VAL A 303 13.51 -24.07 -4.04
N LYS A 304 14.26 -24.13 -2.93
CA LYS A 304 13.92 -24.96 -1.78
C LYS A 304 12.64 -24.51 -1.07
N VAL A 305 12.35 -23.20 -1.06
CA VAL A 305 11.05 -22.71 -0.56
C VAL A 305 9.91 -23.30 -1.39
N ARG A 306 9.98 -23.23 -2.72
CA ARG A 306 8.95 -23.82 -3.60
C ARG A 306 8.76 -25.31 -3.32
N GLU A 307 9.84 -26.07 -3.24
CA GLU A 307 9.81 -27.49 -2.95
C GLU A 307 9.11 -27.81 -1.61
N ALA A 308 9.43 -27.04 -0.56
CA ALA A 308 8.81 -27.21 0.75
C ALA A 308 7.32 -26.82 0.74
N ILE A 309 6.95 -25.74 0.04
CA ILE A 309 5.55 -25.34 -0.13
C ILE A 309 4.74 -26.45 -0.81
N GLU A 310 5.28 -27.11 -1.84
CA GLU A 310 4.60 -28.23 -2.50
C GLU A 310 4.29 -29.39 -1.55
N LYS A 311 5.04 -29.55 -0.45
CA LYS A 311 4.78 -30.58 0.57
C LYS A 311 3.66 -30.22 1.53
N ILE A 312 3.33 -28.93 1.69
CA ILE A 312 2.39 -28.43 2.70
C ILE A 312 1.13 -27.77 2.12
N LYS A 313 1.08 -27.60 0.80
CA LYS A 313 0.01 -26.83 0.12
C LYS A 313 -1.37 -27.40 0.38
#